data_AF-A0A7S4KVV7-F1
#
_entry.id   AF-A0A7S4KVV7-F1
#
_cell.length_a   1.000
_cell.length_b   1.000
_cell.length_c   1.000
_cell.angle_alpha   90.00
_cell.angle_beta   90.00
_cell.angle_gamma   90.00
#
_symmetry.space_group_name_H-M   'P 1'
#
loop_
_entity.id
_entity.type
_entity.pdbx_description
1 polymer ?
#
loop_
_entity_poly.entity_id
_entity_poly.type
_entity_poly.pdbx_seq_one_letter_code
_entity_poly.pdbx_strand_id
1 'polypeptide(L)'
;MPWHWYFSSALPRSMMGTLFLLPGGLIYTERMRPFFFPVLAFICLYSFLPHKELRFIIYALPIFNCVVAMELARLYLNRNKERGDGKSMMDKLRSPKFFFRAAVTMIVLNVSATFGFTRVASKNYPGGDALILLHEMERQNVTSGLRPFVHIDVPAAQQGISRFLEMSSPWRYSKREEEHDMNVYTHLITDKHQVQNFTAVITIYGMDIRSALMAPRRMSSLQQIRMRVFKRDDINKASVSPPEEEEADDKPKGEDDDE
;
A
#
# COMPACT_ATOMS: atom_id res chain seq x y z
N MET A 1 -11.30 -3.43 15.77
CA MET A 1 -11.94 -2.32 15.02
C MET A 1 -13.46 -2.43 15.11
N PRO A 2 -14.22 -1.31 15.09
CA PRO A 2 -15.69 -1.33 15.19
C PRO A 2 -16.34 -2.20 14.10
N TRP A 3 -17.49 -2.83 14.39
CA TRP A 3 -18.19 -3.71 13.44
C TRP A 3 -18.53 -2.99 12.12
N HIS A 4 -18.96 -1.72 12.20
CA HIS A 4 -19.38 -0.91 11.06
C HIS A 4 -18.21 -0.37 10.21
N TRP A 5 -16.96 -0.72 10.51
CA TRP A 5 -15.77 -0.17 9.84
C TRP A 5 -15.78 -0.36 8.31
N TYR A 6 -16.30 -1.49 7.82
CA TYR A 6 -16.40 -1.69 6.36
C TYR A 6 -17.37 -0.68 5.72
N PHE A 7 -18.48 -0.36 6.38
CA PHE A 7 -19.49 0.56 5.88
C PHE A 7 -19.14 2.04 6.08
N SER A 8 -18.55 2.40 7.23
CA SER A 8 -18.22 3.80 7.54
C SER A 8 -16.89 4.25 6.97
N SER A 9 -16.00 3.31 6.65
CA SER A 9 -14.60 3.62 6.35
C SER A 9 -14.10 2.92 5.09
N ALA A 10 -14.21 1.59 4.99
CA ALA A 10 -13.61 0.86 3.87
C ALA A 10 -14.30 1.15 2.53
N LEU A 11 -15.62 1.01 2.47
CA LEU A 11 -16.41 1.25 1.25
C LEU A 11 -16.38 2.73 0.81
N PRO A 12 -16.60 3.73 1.70
CA PRO A 12 -16.52 5.13 1.31
C PRO A 12 -15.14 5.54 0.82
N ARG A 13 -14.05 5.01 1.39
CA ARG A 13 -12.69 5.30 0.88
C ARG A 13 -12.41 4.61 -0.44
N SER A 14 -12.93 3.41 -0.66
CA SER A 14 -12.67 2.63 -1.87
C SER A 14 -13.43 3.15 -3.08
N MET A 15 -14.67 3.61 -2.89
CA MET A 15 -15.53 4.11 -3.97
C MET A 15 -15.57 5.63 -4.04
N MET A 16 -15.22 6.32 -2.94
CA MET A 16 -15.28 7.78 -2.87
C MET A 16 -16.67 8.29 -3.28
N GLY A 17 -16.73 9.30 -4.16
CA GLY A 17 -18.00 9.89 -4.58
C GLY A 17 -18.94 8.89 -5.28
N THR A 18 -18.42 7.92 -6.03
CA THR A 18 -19.26 7.01 -6.83
C THR A 18 -20.16 6.11 -6.01
N LEU A 19 -19.93 6.01 -4.69
CA LEU A 19 -20.85 5.37 -3.76
C LEU A 19 -22.27 5.96 -3.83
N PHE A 20 -22.41 7.26 -4.10
CA PHE A 20 -23.72 7.93 -4.22
C PHE A 20 -24.55 7.49 -5.44
N LEU A 21 -23.93 6.86 -6.44
CA LEU A 21 -24.64 6.31 -7.62
C LEU A 21 -25.20 4.90 -7.34
N LEU A 22 -24.74 4.23 -6.28
CA LEU A 22 -25.12 2.86 -5.97
C LEU A 22 -26.64 2.66 -5.80
N PRO A 23 -27.38 3.52 -5.06
CA PRO A 23 -28.83 3.37 -4.92
C PRO A 23 -29.56 3.44 -6.26
N GLY A 24 -29.12 4.32 -7.17
CA GLY A 24 -29.68 4.40 -8.52
C GLY A 24 -29.52 3.08 -9.28
N GLY A 25 -28.33 2.49 -9.26
CA GLY A 25 -28.08 1.20 -9.91
C GLY A 25 -28.98 0.09 -9.38
N LEU A 26 -29.19 0.03 -8.05
CA LEU A 26 -30.01 -1.00 -7.43
C LEU A 26 -31.52 -0.81 -7.65
N ILE A 27 -32.00 0.44 -7.63
CA ILE A 27 -33.41 0.76 -7.84
C ILE A 27 -33.79 0.49 -9.29
N TYR A 28 -33.01 1.00 -10.25
CA TYR A 28 -33.39 0.97 -11.67
C TYR A 28 -32.85 -0.21 -12.46
N THR A 29 -31.87 -0.96 -11.94
CA THR A 29 -31.27 -2.12 -12.62
C THR A 29 -31.47 -3.38 -11.80
N GLU A 30 -32.67 -3.95 -11.88
CA GLU A 30 -33.05 -5.13 -11.08
C GLU A 30 -32.15 -6.35 -11.35
N ARG A 31 -31.65 -6.46 -12.59
CA ARG A 31 -30.73 -7.52 -13.03
C ARG A 31 -29.44 -7.59 -12.20
N MET A 32 -29.03 -6.49 -11.56
CA MET A 32 -27.83 -6.47 -10.72
C MET A 32 -28.07 -6.94 -9.29
N ARG A 33 -29.32 -6.94 -8.81
CA ARG A 33 -29.67 -7.30 -7.43
C ARG A 33 -29.21 -8.71 -7.03
N PRO A 34 -29.37 -9.76 -7.86
CA PRO A 34 -28.91 -11.11 -7.53
C PRO A 34 -27.39 -11.22 -7.35
N PHE A 35 -26.62 -10.33 -7.98
CA PHE A 35 -25.16 -10.29 -7.83
C PHE A 35 -24.75 -9.42 -6.63
N PHE A 36 -25.45 -8.32 -6.39
CA PHE A 36 -25.11 -7.36 -5.35
C PHE A 36 -25.42 -7.87 -3.93
N PHE A 37 -26.60 -8.44 -3.70
CA PHE A 37 -27.03 -8.81 -2.35
C PHE A 37 -26.19 -9.91 -1.70
N PRO A 38 -25.73 -10.97 -2.41
CA PRO A 38 -24.79 -11.93 -1.85
C PRO A 38 -23.46 -11.29 -1.41
N VAL A 39 -22.96 -10.34 -2.20
CA VAL A 39 -21.73 -9.59 -1.87
C VAL A 39 -21.94 -8.68 -0.68
N LEU A 40 -23.10 -8.03 -0.57
CA LEU A 40 -23.47 -7.25 0.60
C LEU A 40 -23.55 -8.13 1.85
N ALA A 41 -24.18 -9.30 1.76
CA ALA A 41 -24.25 -10.28 2.84
C ALA A 41 -22.85 -10.74 3.27
N PHE A 42 -21.96 -11.00 2.31
CA PHE A 42 -20.56 -11.31 2.58
C PHE A 42 -19.86 -10.20 3.40
N ILE A 43 -20.02 -8.93 3.03
CA ILE A 43 -19.45 -7.81 3.81
C ILE A 43 -20.08 -7.74 5.22
N CYS A 44 -21.38 -7.97 5.35
CA CYS A 44 -22.07 -8.00 6.64
C CYS A 44 -21.51 -9.09 7.55
N LEU A 45 -21.31 -10.31 7.04
CA LEU A 45 -20.72 -11.40 7.79
C LEU A 45 -19.28 -11.07 8.21
N TYR A 46 -18.47 -10.55 7.28
CA TYR A 46 -17.09 -10.16 7.56
C TYR A 46 -16.99 -9.01 8.56
N SER A 47 -18.03 -8.16 8.68
CA SER A 47 -18.09 -7.07 9.66
C SER A 47 -18.03 -7.56 11.11
N PHE A 48 -18.37 -8.82 11.38
CA PHE A 48 -18.27 -9.44 12.70
C PHE A 48 -16.89 -10.03 13.03
N LEU A 49 -15.96 -10.10 12.08
CA LEU A 49 -14.60 -10.56 12.37
C LEU A 49 -13.88 -9.60 13.34
N PRO A 50 -13.14 -10.12 14.34
CA PRO A 50 -12.37 -9.30 15.28
C PRO A 50 -11.32 -8.44 14.56
N HIS A 51 -10.61 -9.07 13.62
CA HIS A 51 -9.61 -8.44 12.76
C HIS A 51 -10.23 -8.05 11.43
N LYS A 52 -10.00 -6.81 11.00
CA LYS A 52 -10.61 -6.25 9.78
C LYS A 52 -9.53 -5.68 8.90
N GLU A 53 -9.54 -6.06 7.64
CA GLU A 53 -8.61 -5.52 6.66
C GLU A 53 -9.31 -5.31 5.33
N LEU A 54 -8.91 -4.27 4.60
CA LEU A 54 -9.50 -3.99 3.29
C LEU A 54 -9.35 -5.19 2.34
N ARG A 55 -8.24 -5.92 2.45
CA ARG A 55 -7.96 -7.09 1.60
C ARG A 55 -9.01 -8.19 1.71
N PHE A 56 -9.72 -8.28 2.84
CA PHE A 56 -10.76 -9.29 3.02
C PHE A 56 -12.00 -9.00 2.18
N ILE A 57 -12.31 -7.72 1.91
CA ILE A 57 -13.50 -7.34 1.14
C ILE A 57 -13.19 -6.78 -0.25
N ILE A 58 -11.92 -6.79 -0.68
CA ILE A 58 -11.50 -6.17 -1.95
C ILE A 58 -12.24 -6.76 -3.16
N TYR A 59 -12.60 -8.04 -3.10
CA TYR A 59 -13.35 -8.76 -4.12
C TYR A 59 -14.81 -8.32 -4.25
N ALA A 60 -15.34 -7.56 -3.29
CA ALA A 60 -16.66 -6.95 -3.41
C ALA A 60 -16.67 -5.73 -4.35
N LEU A 61 -15.55 -5.01 -4.44
CA LEU A 61 -15.47 -3.75 -5.17
C LEU A 61 -15.81 -3.86 -6.67
N PRO A 62 -15.39 -4.91 -7.42
CA PRO A 62 -15.80 -5.07 -8.80
C PRO A 62 -17.32 -5.13 -9.01
N ILE A 63 -18.05 -5.82 -8.12
CA ILE A 63 -19.51 -5.91 -8.21
C ILE A 63 -20.17 -4.58 -7.90
N PHE A 64 -19.71 -3.88 -6.86
CA PHE A 64 -20.18 -2.52 -6.54
C PHE A 64 -19.95 -1.55 -7.71
N ASN A 65 -18.75 -1.58 -8.32
CA ASN A 65 -18.43 -0.77 -9.49
C ASN A 65 -19.29 -1.14 -10.71
N CYS A 66 -19.63 -2.42 -10.89
CA CYS A 66 -20.52 -2.85 -11.96
C CYS A 66 -21.95 -2.28 -11.78
N VAL A 67 -22.49 -2.29 -10.56
CA VAL A 67 -23.78 -1.65 -10.25
C VAL A 67 -23.76 -0.15 -10.58
N VAL A 68 -22.69 0.54 -10.18
CA VAL A 68 -22.48 1.96 -10.49
C VAL A 68 -22.32 2.20 -12.00
N ALA A 69 -21.64 1.32 -12.72
CA ALA A 69 -21.46 1.43 -14.16
C ALA A 69 -22.79 1.27 -14.90
N MET A 70 -23.65 0.34 -14.47
CA MET A 70 -25.00 0.17 -15.02
C MET A 70 -25.86 1.42 -14.79
N GLU A 71 -25.74 2.04 -13.61
CA GLU A 71 -26.39 3.32 -13.32
C GLU A 71 -25.92 4.43 -14.26
N LEU A 72 -24.62 4.57 -14.45
CA LEU A 72 -24.05 5.57 -15.35
C LEU A 72 -24.48 5.34 -16.81
N ALA A 73 -24.49 4.08 -17.26
CA ALA A 73 -24.94 3.70 -18.60
C ALA A 73 -26.41 4.07 -18.81
N ARG A 74 -27.27 3.80 -17.82
CA ARG A 74 -28.67 4.21 -17.84
C ARG A 74 -28.83 5.73 -17.90
N LEU A 75 -28.06 6.49 -17.12
CA LEU A 75 -28.08 7.95 -17.16
C LEU A 75 -27.61 8.48 -18.53
N TYR A 76 -26.60 7.86 -19.12
CA TYR A 76 -26.10 8.20 -20.45
C TYR A 76 -27.15 7.97 -21.54
N LEU A 77 -27.82 6.81 -21.54
CA LEU A 77 -28.85 6.47 -22.52
C LEU A 77 -30.08 7.38 -22.39
N ASN A 78 -30.45 7.74 -21.15
CA ASN A 78 -31.58 8.62 -20.88
C ASN A 78 -31.24 10.11 -20.92
N ARG A 79 -29.99 10.49 -21.22
CA ARG A 79 -29.56 11.90 -21.11
C ARG A 79 -30.40 12.82 -21.97
N ASN A 80 -30.84 12.43 -23.16
CA ASN A 80 -31.61 13.32 -24.02
C ASN A 80 -33.12 13.32 -23.72
N LYS A 81 -33.60 12.48 -22.80
CA LYS A 81 -35.01 12.40 -22.45
C LYS A 81 -35.41 13.62 -21.63
N GLU A 82 -36.30 14.43 -22.18
CA GLU A 82 -36.88 15.57 -21.48
C GLU A 82 -37.97 15.11 -20.52
N ARG A 83 -37.93 15.62 -19.29
CA ARG A 83 -38.98 15.43 -18.26
C ARG A 83 -39.51 16.82 -17.92
N GLY A 84 -40.67 17.16 -18.48
CA GLY A 84 -41.33 18.45 -18.30
C GLY A 84 -40.93 19.52 -19.32
N ASP A 85 -41.56 20.70 -19.21
CA ASP A 85 -41.47 21.80 -20.19
C ASP A 85 -40.12 22.55 -20.16
N GLY A 86 -39.19 22.17 -19.26
CA GLY A 86 -37.84 22.75 -19.16
C GLY A 86 -37.77 24.20 -18.68
N LYS A 87 -38.92 24.82 -18.39
CA LYS A 87 -39.05 26.23 -18.01
C LYS A 87 -38.69 26.49 -16.54
N SER A 88 -38.95 25.54 -15.63
CA SER A 88 -38.64 25.69 -14.20
C SER A 88 -37.22 25.21 -13.84
N MET A 89 -36.58 25.90 -12.89
CA MET A 89 -35.29 25.47 -12.31
C MET A 89 -35.37 24.07 -11.69
N MET A 90 -36.53 23.70 -11.12
CA MET A 90 -36.77 22.38 -10.54
C MET A 90 -36.83 21.26 -11.59
N ASP A 91 -37.35 21.55 -12.79
CA ASP A 91 -37.37 20.58 -13.91
C ASP A 91 -35.96 20.34 -14.44
N LYS A 92 -35.13 21.38 -14.49
CA LYS A 92 -33.71 21.26 -14.85
C LYS A 92 -32.94 20.39 -13.85
N LEU A 93 -33.21 20.56 -12.54
CA LEU A 93 -32.55 19.79 -11.48
C LEU A 93 -32.98 18.31 -11.44
N ARG A 94 -34.22 18.01 -11.86
CA ARG A 94 -34.74 16.64 -11.99
C ARG A 94 -34.39 15.97 -13.32
N SER A 95 -33.77 16.69 -14.26
CA SER A 95 -33.48 16.18 -15.59
C SER A 95 -32.40 15.07 -15.55
N PRO A 96 -32.53 14.00 -16.35
CA PRO A 96 -31.46 13.00 -16.51
C PRO A 96 -30.13 13.60 -16.98
N LYS A 97 -30.16 14.69 -17.77
CA LYS A 97 -28.97 15.47 -18.18
C LYS A 97 -28.19 15.99 -16.99
N PHE A 98 -28.88 16.48 -15.96
CA PHE A 98 -28.23 16.98 -14.75
C PHE A 98 -27.52 15.86 -14.00
N PHE A 99 -28.22 14.75 -13.72
CA PHE A 99 -27.63 13.60 -13.03
C PHE A 99 -26.46 12.98 -13.79
N PHE A 100 -26.56 12.86 -15.11
CA PHE A 100 -25.46 12.39 -15.94
C PHE A 100 -24.22 13.30 -15.82
N ARG A 101 -24.39 14.63 -15.93
CA ARG A 101 -23.29 15.58 -15.76
C ARG A 101 -22.70 15.51 -14.35
N ALA A 102 -23.53 15.43 -13.32
CA ALA A 102 -23.07 15.28 -11.93
C ALA A 102 -22.26 13.99 -11.74
N ALA A 103 -22.72 12.87 -12.31
CA ALA A 103 -22.01 11.59 -12.27
C ALA A 103 -20.65 11.66 -12.96
N VAL A 104 -20.57 12.29 -14.15
CA VAL A 104 -19.30 12.50 -14.86
C VAL A 104 -18.35 13.39 -14.05
N THR A 105 -18.85 14.49 -13.48
CA THR A 105 -18.04 15.34 -12.59
C THR A 105 -17.49 14.56 -11.40
N MET A 106 -18.32 13.71 -10.78
CA MET A 106 -17.89 12.83 -9.68
C MET A 106 -16.78 11.87 -10.10
N ILE A 107 -16.85 11.30 -11.31
CA ILE A 107 -15.80 10.42 -11.83
C ILE A 107 -14.49 11.19 -12.03
N VAL A 108 -14.56 12.38 -12.61
CA VAL A 108 -13.37 13.25 -12.80
C VAL A 108 -12.74 13.61 -11.45
N LEU A 109 -13.55 13.97 -10.46
CA LEU A 109 -13.07 14.27 -9.10
C LEU A 109 -12.45 13.03 -8.44
N ASN A 110 -13.07 11.86 -8.59
CA ASN A 110 -12.52 10.59 -8.09
C ASN A 110 -11.15 10.31 -8.73
N VAL A 111 -11.02 10.39 -10.07
CA VAL A 111 -9.73 10.18 -10.77
C VAL A 111 -8.66 11.16 -10.28
N SER A 112 -9.03 12.42 -10.14
CA SER A 112 -8.12 13.48 -9.67
C SER A 112 -7.65 13.22 -8.24
N ALA A 113 -8.58 12.82 -7.36
CA ALA A 113 -8.26 12.49 -5.98
C ALA A 113 -7.47 11.19 -5.87
N THR A 114 -7.76 10.17 -6.68
CA THR A 114 -6.95 8.94 -6.78
C THR A 114 -5.52 9.27 -7.18
N PHE A 115 -5.32 10.12 -8.20
CA PHE A 115 -3.96 10.55 -8.59
C PHE A 115 -3.23 11.25 -7.42
N GLY A 116 -3.91 12.16 -6.73
CA GLY A 116 -3.37 12.83 -5.55
C GLY A 116 -2.99 11.85 -4.44
N PHE A 117 -3.89 10.92 -4.09
CA PHE A 117 -3.63 9.90 -3.07
C PHE A 117 -2.53 8.93 -3.47
N THR A 118 -2.48 8.48 -4.72
CA THR A 118 -1.39 7.64 -5.24
C THR A 118 -0.06 8.37 -5.17
N ARG A 119 -0.03 9.66 -5.53
CA ARG A 119 1.20 10.47 -5.46
C ARG A 119 1.70 10.62 -4.03
N VAL A 120 0.80 10.76 -3.06
CA VAL A 120 1.15 10.78 -1.64
C VAL A 120 1.57 9.40 -1.14
N ALA A 121 0.80 8.36 -1.49
CA ALA A 121 1.06 6.98 -1.08
C ALA A 121 2.39 6.44 -1.61
N SER A 122 2.84 6.88 -2.79
CA SER A 122 4.17 6.53 -3.32
C SER A 122 5.33 6.89 -2.38
N LYS A 123 5.14 7.86 -1.47
CA LYS A 123 6.15 8.28 -0.48
C LYS A 123 6.12 7.45 0.81
N ASN A 124 5.21 6.48 0.95
CA ASN A 124 5.10 5.64 2.15
C ASN A 124 5.99 4.39 2.10
N TYR A 125 6.97 4.34 1.18
CA TYR A 125 7.86 3.19 0.96
C TYR A 125 9.36 3.49 1.17
N PRO A 126 9.75 4.12 2.30
CA PRO A 126 11.14 4.53 2.54
C PRO A 126 12.11 3.34 2.72
N GLY A 127 11.63 2.13 2.99
CA GLY A 127 12.48 0.94 2.98
C GLY A 127 13.01 0.64 1.58
N GLY A 128 12.16 0.74 0.56
CA GLY A 128 12.57 0.57 -0.83
C GLY A 128 13.60 1.62 -1.27
N ASP A 129 13.35 2.89 -0.91
CA ASP A 129 14.28 3.99 -1.17
C ASP A 129 15.64 3.76 -0.48
N ALA A 130 15.64 3.25 0.76
CA ALA A 130 16.85 2.96 1.52
C ALA A 130 17.72 1.92 0.82
N LEU A 131 17.11 0.88 0.27
CA LEU A 131 17.82 -0.18 -0.43
C LEU A 131 18.41 0.32 -1.77
N ILE A 132 17.65 1.11 -2.53
CA ILE A 132 18.13 1.73 -3.77
C ILE A 132 19.34 2.63 -3.50
N LEU A 133 19.24 3.49 -2.48
CA LEU A 133 20.32 4.41 -2.13
C LEU A 133 21.55 3.68 -1.58
N LEU A 134 21.37 2.57 -0.86
CA LEU A 134 22.47 1.70 -0.45
C LEU A 134 23.21 1.11 -1.66
N HIS A 135 22.47 0.61 -2.67
CA HIS A 135 23.06 0.07 -3.89
C HIS A 135 23.87 1.12 -4.65
N GLU A 136 23.36 2.35 -4.73
CA GLU A 136 24.06 3.46 -5.38
C GLU A 136 25.33 3.86 -4.61
N MET A 137 25.22 4.00 -3.29
CA MET A 137 26.33 4.40 -2.42
C MET A 137 27.49 3.39 -2.44
N GLU A 138 27.19 2.08 -2.40
CA GLU A 138 28.23 1.04 -2.33
C GLU A 138 28.67 0.53 -3.70
N ARG A 139 28.15 1.08 -4.81
CA ARG A 139 28.47 0.63 -6.18
C ARG A 139 29.98 0.54 -6.44
N GLN A 140 30.74 1.56 -6.03
CA GLN A 140 32.20 1.60 -6.21
C GLN A 140 32.94 0.63 -5.28
N ASN A 141 32.51 0.52 -4.02
CA ASN A 141 33.12 -0.38 -3.04
C ASN A 141 32.91 -1.84 -3.43
N VAL A 142 31.73 -2.19 -3.95
CA VAL A 142 31.42 -3.52 -4.49
C VAL A 142 32.32 -3.86 -5.67
N THR A 143 32.51 -2.91 -6.59
CA THR A 143 33.44 -3.06 -7.72
C THR A 143 34.88 -3.23 -7.24
N SER A 144 35.23 -2.62 -6.10
CA SER A 144 36.55 -2.71 -5.46
C SER A 144 36.73 -3.94 -4.57
N GLY A 145 35.75 -4.85 -4.52
CA GLY A 145 35.85 -6.14 -3.83
C GLY A 145 34.92 -6.33 -2.63
N LEU A 146 34.16 -5.31 -2.20
CA LEU A 146 33.18 -5.45 -1.13
C LEU A 146 32.12 -6.50 -1.52
N ARG A 147 31.72 -7.32 -0.53
CA ARG A 147 30.66 -8.33 -0.64
C ARG A 147 29.55 -8.00 0.36
N PRO A 148 28.58 -7.13 0.01
CA PRO A 148 27.59 -6.68 0.97
C PRO A 148 26.66 -7.82 1.39
N PHE A 149 26.60 -8.07 2.69
CA PHE A 149 25.54 -8.83 3.32
C PHE A 149 24.62 -7.88 4.10
N VAL A 150 23.39 -7.74 3.63
CA VAL A 150 22.42 -6.75 4.11
C VAL A 150 21.33 -7.43 4.92
N HIS A 151 21.14 -7.00 6.16
CA HIS A 151 19.99 -7.37 6.95
C HIS A 151 18.83 -6.39 6.72
N ILE A 152 17.66 -6.95 6.45
CA ILE A 152 16.42 -6.21 6.21
C ILE A 152 15.49 -6.49 7.40
N ASP A 153 15.32 -5.48 8.25
CA ASP A 153 14.43 -5.56 9.41
C ASP A 153 12.96 -5.58 8.99
N VAL A 154 12.06 -6.06 9.87
CA VAL A 154 10.61 -6.18 9.61
C VAL A 154 9.99 -4.85 9.17
N PRO A 155 10.27 -3.70 9.84
CA PRO A 155 9.75 -2.41 9.39
C PRO A 155 10.24 -2.02 7.99
N ALA A 156 11.47 -2.40 7.64
CA ALA A 156 12.06 -2.11 6.33
C ALA A 156 11.42 -2.97 5.23
N ALA A 157 11.19 -4.27 5.50
CA ALA A 157 10.46 -5.17 4.62
C ALA A 157 9.02 -4.70 4.36
N GLN A 158 8.32 -4.23 5.39
CA GLN A 158 6.95 -3.72 5.28
C GLN A 158 6.84 -2.39 4.52
N GLN A 159 7.93 -1.63 4.42
CA GLN A 159 7.99 -0.30 3.82
C GLN A 159 8.66 -0.29 2.44
N GLY A 160 8.51 -1.36 1.66
CA GLY A 160 8.81 -1.35 0.22
C GLY A 160 10.04 -2.13 -0.22
N ILE A 161 10.77 -2.79 0.70
CA ILE A 161 11.82 -3.72 0.29
C ILE A 161 11.20 -5.02 -0.23
N SER A 162 11.44 -5.30 -1.52
CA SER A 162 10.97 -6.51 -2.20
C SER A 162 12.11 -7.18 -2.95
N ARG A 163 11.93 -8.46 -3.31
CA ARG A 163 12.91 -9.22 -4.11
C ARG A 163 13.22 -8.59 -5.47
N PHE A 164 12.32 -7.78 -6.03
CA PHE A 164 12.57 -7.07 -7.29
C PHE A 164 13.63 -5.96 -7.17
N LEU A 165 13.93 -5.50 -5.95
CA LEU A 165 14.98 -4.53 -5.70
C LEU A 165 16.34 -5.19 -5.45
N GLU A 166 16.37 -6.49 -5.15
CA GLU A 166 17.58 -7.22 -4.82
C GLU A 166 18.48 -7.37 -6.06
N MET A 167 19.75 -7.03 -5.91
CA MET A 167 20.78 -7.24 -6.93
C MET A 167 21.39 -8.65 -6.83
N SER A 168 21.91 -9.17 -7.94
CA SER A 168 22.62 -10.45 -7.95
C SER A 168 23.96 -10.38 -7.21
N SER A 169 24.65 -11.52 -7.13
CA SER A 169 26.02 -11.62 -6.61
C SER A 169 26.89 -10.47 -7.13
N PRO A 170 27.62 -9.76 -6.24
CA PRO A 170 28.04 -10.19 -4.90
C PRO A 170 27.11 -9.82 -3.73
N TRP A 171 25.91 -9.30 -3.99
CA TRP A 171 24.99 -8.91 -2.92
C TRP A 171 24.31 -10.11 -2.27
N ARG A 172 24.15 -10.06 -0.94
CA ARG A 172 23.39 -11.03 -0.14
C ARG A 172 22.42 -10.28 0.76
N TYR A 173 21.22 -10.84 0.96
CA TYR A 173 20.17 -10.24 1.77
C TYR A 173 19.61 -11.26 2.77
N SER A 174 19.33 -10.83 3.99
CA SER A 174 18.73 -11.65 5.04
C SER A 174 17.55 -10.91 5.69
N LYS A 175 16.48 -11.64 5.98
CA LYS A 175 15.28 -11.16 6.70
C LYS A 175 15.07 -11.93 8.00
N ARG A 176 16.13 -12.48 8.57
CA ARG A 176 16.05 -13.30 9.79
C ARG A 176 15.46 -12.47 10.93
N GLU A 177 14.34 -12.90 11.51
CA GLU A 177 13.62 -12.11 12.53
C GLU A 177 14.03 -12.46 13.97
N GLU A 178 14.58 -13.67 14.18
CA GLU A 178 15.02 -14.15 15.50
C GLU A 178 16.18 -13.32 16.06
N GLU A 179 16.43 -13.39 17.37
CA GLU A 179 17.60 -12.74 17.96
C GLU A 179 18.88 -13.44 17.53
N HIS A 180 19.79 -12.72 16.89
CA HIS A 180 21.06 -13.24 16.41
C HIS A 180 22.11 -12.13 16.36
N ASP A 181 23.37 -12.53 16.20
CA ASP A 181 24.47 -11.59 16.11
C ASP A 181 24.37 -10.75 14.84
N MET A 182 24.04 -9.47 15.02
CA MET A 182 23.94 -8.50 13.93
C MET A 182 25.30 -8.20 13.30
N ASN A 183 26.41 -8.48 14.00
CA ASN A 183 27.75 -8.24 13.48
C ASN A 183 28.10 -9.15 12.30
N VAL A 184 27.32 -10.19 12.00
CA VAL A 184 27.50 -11.00 10.79
C VAL A 184 27.23 -10.19 9.51
N TYR A 185 26.38 -9.16 9.59
CA TYR A 185 26.00 -8.34 8.45
C TYR A 185 26.92 -7.16 8.24
N THR A 186 27.07 -6.77 6.97
CA THR A 186 27.82 -5.57 6.60
C THR A 186 26.97 -4.30 6.72
N HIS A 187 25.68 -4.43 6.42
CA HIS A 187 24.73 -3.33 6.41
C HIS A 187 23.42 -3.76 7.03
N LEU A 188 22.74 -2.82 7.68
CA LEU A 188 21.41 -3.04 8.25
C LEU A 188 20.46 -1.97 7.72
N ILE A 189 19.24 -2.36 7.37
CA ILE A 189 18.17 -1.41 7.06
C ILE A 189 17.08 -1.59 8.13
N THR A 190 16.91 -0.56 8.97
CA THR A 190 16.03 -0.59 10.15
C THR A 190 15.52 0.81 10.50
N ASP A 191 14.43 0.89 11.24
CA ASP A 191 13.90 2.14 11.80
C ASP A 191 14.54 2.50 13.16
N LYS A 192 15.35 1.61 13.74
CA LYS A 192 16.07 1.82 15.00
C LYS A 192 16.95 3.07 14.98
N HIS A 193 17.02 3.74 16.14
CA HIS A 193 17.80 4.97 16.33
C HIS A 193 19.30 4.76 16.33
N GLN A 194 19.74 3.70 16.99
CA GLN A 194 21.14 3.33 17.11
C GLN A 194 21.24 1.81 17.09
N VAL A 195 22.33 1.31 16.54
CA VAL A 195 22.69 -0.11 16.56
C VAL A 195 24.16 -0.19 16.95
N GLN A 196 24.48 -1.05 17.91
CA GLN A 196 25.85 -1.20 18.41
C GLN A 196 26.79 -1.71 17.31
N ASN A 197 27.98 -1.13 17.18
CA ASN A 197 29.00 -1.43 16.13
C ASN A 197 28.63 -1.02 14.70
N PHE A 198 27.57 -0.22 14.55
CA PHE A 198 27.17 0.31 13.25
C PHE A 198 26.97 1.81 13.29
N THR A 199 27.42 2.47 12.23
CA THR A 199 27.19 3.89 11.98
C THR A 199 26.08 4.08 10.96
N ALA A 200 25.15 4.99 11.24
CA ALA A 200 24.11 5.37 10.29
C ALA A 200 24.73 6.17 9.13
N VAL A 201 24.68 5.62 7.93
CA VAL A 201 25.24 6.22 6.70
C VAL A 201 24.18 6.88 5.83
N ILE A 202 22.93 6.40 5.90
CA ILE A 202 21.78 6.97 5.20
C ILE A 202 20.64 7.15 6.20
N THR A 203 19.96 8.30 6.15
CA THR A 203 18.74 8.56 6.91
C THR A 203 17.65 9.06 5.98
N ILE A 204 16.52 8.36 5.96
CA ILE A 204 15.35 8.73 5.16
C ILE A 204 14.29 9.33 6.05
N TYR A 205 13.91 10.56 5.70
CA TYR A 205 12.88 11.32 6.39
C TYR A 205 11.54 11.13 5.68
N GLY A 206 10.51 10.81 6.46
CA GLY A 206 9.14 10.83 6.00
C GLY A 206 8.46 12.16 6.30
N MET A 207 7.31 12.36 5.65
CA MET A 207 6.39 13.44 5.97
C MET A 207 5.32 12.90 6.93
N ASP A 208 5.20 13.48 8.13
CA ASP A 208 4.03 13.23 8.97
C ASP A 208 2.87 14.13 8.54
N ILE A 209 2.00 13.60 7.68
CA ILE A 209 0.87 14.32 7.10
C ILE A 209 -0.13 14.75 8.18
N ARG A 210 -0.29 13.98 9.26
CA ARG A 210 -1.23 14.34 10.34
C ARG A 210 -0.71 15.55 11.11
N SER A 211 0.57 15.54 11.45
CA SER A 211 1.22 16.68 12.10
C SER A 211 1.30 17.90 11.17
N ALA A 212 1.51 17.68 9.87
CA ALA A 212 1.50 18.75 8.86
C ALA A 212 0.13 19.43 8.71
N LEU A 213 -0.96 18.67 8.80
CA LEU A 213 -2.33 19.18 8.77
C LEU A 213 -2.70 19.93 10.06
N MET A 214 -2.17 19.51 11.22
CA MET A 214 -2.47 20.13 12.51
C MET A 214 -1.61 21.36 12.83
N ALA A 215 -0.40 21.48 12.27
CA ALA A 215 0.53 22.57 12.58
C ALA A 215 1.34 23.06 11.35
N PRO A 216 0.70 23.72 10.36
CA PRO A 216 1.36 24.11 9.10
C PRO A 216 2.50 25.13 9.27
N ARG A 217 2.63 25.79 10.43
CA ARG A 217 3.64 26.83 10.69
C ARG A 217 4.99 26.32 11.21
N ARG A 218 5.16 25.03 11.50
CA ARG A 218 6.45 24.46 11.96
C ARG A 218 6.91 23.33 11.05
N MET A 219 7.42 23.69 9.87
CA MET A 219 7.79 22.70 8.84
C MET A 219 9.03 21.87 9.20
N SER A 220 9.97 22.44 9.96
CA SER A 220 11.22 21.76 10.38
C SER A 220 11.01 20.66 11.43
N SER A 221 9.92 20.69 12.20
CA SER A 221 9.59 19.65 13.19
C SER A 221 8.71 18.52 12.64
N LEU A 222 8.45 18.49 11.32
CA LEU A 222 7.59 17.50 10.65
C LEU A 222 8.36 16.36 9.99
N GLN A 223 9.69 16.40 10.02
CA GLN A 223 10.56 15.36 9.50
C GLN A 223 10.71 14.26 10.56
N GLN A 224 9.88 13.22 10.46
CA GLN A 224 10.07 12.00 11.23
C GLN A 224 11.02 11.08 10.47
N ILE A 225 12.11 10.66 11.12
CA ILE A 225 12.99 9.63 10.55
C ILE A 225 12.16 8.35 10.42
N ARG A 226 12.06 7.83 9.19
CA ARG A 226 11.29 6.61 8.89
C ARG A 226 12.18 5.40 8.75
N MET A 227 13.38 5.57 8.20
CA MET A 227 14.28 4.48 7.88
C MET A 227 15.73 4.94 7.93
N ARG A 228 16.63 4.05 8.33
CA ARG A 228 18.07 4.28 8.27
C ARG A 228 18.77 3.10 7.62
N VAL A 229 19.89 3.38 6.97
CA VAL A 229 20.87 2.37 6.59
C VAL A 229 22.09 2.54 7.47
N PHE A 230 22.49 1.45 8.08
CA PHE A 230 23.63 1.33 8.95
C PHE A 230 24.73 0.54 8.23
N LYS A 231 25.99 0.94 8.42
CA LYS A 231 27.18 0.24 7.95
C LYS A 231 28.05 -0.14 9.14
N ARG A 232 28.59 -1.36 9.13
CA ARG A 232 29.42 -1.87 10.23
C ARG A 232 30.75 -1.09 10.30
N ASP A 233 31.18 -0.73 11.50
CA ASP A 233 32.27 0.25 11.71
C ASP A 233 33.67 -0.27 11.30
N ASP A 234 33.87 -1.59 11.32
CA ASP A 234 35.10 -2.30 11.00
C ASP A 234 35.35 -2.47 9.49
N ILE A 235 34.31 -2.39 8.65
CA ILE A 235 34.41 -2.60 7.20
C ILE A 235 35.24 -1.53 6.50
N ASN A 236 35.27 -0.31 7.04
CA ASN A 236 36.15 0.75 6.52
C ASN A 236 37.62 0.55 6.94
N LYS A 237 37.93 -0.41 7.83
CA LYS A 237 39.26 -0.64 8.40
C LYS A 237 39.93 -1.94 7.92
N ALA A 238 39.19 -2.90 7.37
CA ALA A 238 39.78 -4.11 6.82
C ALA A 238 38.87 -4.73 5.75
N SER A 239 39.49 -5.27 4.70
CA SER A 239 38.89 -6.23 3.77
C SER A 239 38.46 -7.49 4.54
N VAL A 240 37.30 -7.47 5.17
CA VAL A 240 36.77 -8.64 5.89
C VAL A 240 36.11 -9.57 4.88
N SER A 241 36.67 -10.78 4.75
CA SER A 241 36.08 -11.87 3.98
C SER A 241 34.79 -12.35 4.68
N PRO A 242 33.75 -12.78 3.94
CA PRO A 242 32.53 -13.31 4.56
C PRO A 242 32.85 -14.54 5.43
N PRO A 243 32.15 -14.77 6.55
CA PRO A 243 32.19 -16.06 7.21
C PRO A 243 31.63 -17.14 6.28
N GLU A 244 32.31 -18.29 6.23
CA GLU A 244 31.87 -19.49 5.53
C GLU A 244 30.50 -19.91 6.12
N GLU A 245 29.51 -20.11 5.24
CA GLU A 245 28.22 -20.67 5.65
C GLU A 245 28.46 -22.13 6.05
N GLU A 246 28.15 -22.50 7.30
CA GLU A 246 27.83 -23.89 7.62
C GLU A 246 26.62 -24.28 6.77
N GLU A 247 26.83 -25.21 5.84
CA GLU A 247 25.77 -25.95 5.17
C GLU A 247 24.80 -26.47 6.23
N ALA A 248 23.62 -25.88 6.29
CA ALA A 248 22.49 -26.49 6.96
C ALA A 248 22.15 -27.75 6.16
N ASP A 249 22.56 -28.90 6.70
CA ASP A 249 22.29 -30.27 6.24
C ASP A 249 20.76 -30.48 6.15
N ASP A 250 20.15 -30.07 5.04
CA ASP A 250 18.78 -30.42 4.67
C ASP A 250 18.79 -31.84 4.09
N LYS A 251 19.06 -32.81 4.97
CA LYS A 251 18.78 -34.22 4.68
C LYS A 251 17.28 -34.45 4.82
N PRO A 252 16.61 -35.04 3.81
CA PRO A 252 15.24 -35.48 3.97
C PRO A 252 15.21 -36.55 5.06
N LYS A 253 14.39 -36.32 6.09
CA LYS A 253 14.02 -37.37 7.03
C LYS A 253 13.38 -38.51 6.25
N GLY A 254 13.90 -39.71 6.47
CA GLY A 254 13.41 -40.94 5.85
C GLY A 254 11.91 -41.10 6.02
N GLU A 255 11.30 -41.61 4.96
CA GLU A 255 10.06 -42.37 5.03
C GLU A 255 10.35 -43.60 5.91
N ASP A 256 9.78 -43.60 7.11
CA ASP A 256 9.63 -44.83 7.88
C ASP A 256 8.49 -45.62 7.21
N ASP A 257 8.88 -46.61 6.43
CA ASP A 257 8.07 -47.78 6.11
C ASP A 257 7.85 -48.56 7.40
N ASP A 258 6.59 -48.71 7.83
CA ASP A 258 6.19 -49.78 8.75
C ASP A 258 4.80 -50.31 8.33
N GLU A 259 4.77 -51.64 8.27
CA GLU A 259 3.75 -52.65 7.96
C GLU A 259 2.26 -52.35 8.25
#